data_AF-A0A420AYV7-F1
#
_entry.id   AF-A0A420AYV7-F1
#
_cell.length_a   1.000
_cell.length_b   1.000
_cell.length_c   1.000
_cell.angle_alpha   90.00
_cell.angle_beta   90.00
_cell.angle_gamma   90.00
#
_symmetry.space_group_name_H-M   'P 1'
#
loop_
_entity.id
_entity.type
_entity.pdbx_description
1 polymer ?
#
loop_
_entity_poly.entity_id
_entity_poly.type
_entity_poly.pdbx_seq_one_letter_code
_entity_poly.pdbx_strand_id
1 'polypeptide(L)'
;MAEAEDVKFKVTIDGIPVEVAPGTTILNAARQIGGDIVPPAMCYYSKLEGSGGKCRTCLVKVSKGSEKDPRPMPKLVASCRTTVMDGMEVQNITSPEVVDARKGVVEILLINHPLDCPICDQAGECKLQDLGYEHGSADTRYEFDRRTFEQIDLGDKIQLHMNRCILCYRCVYVANQLTDQRVHGILGRGDHSEISTYIENIIDNDFSGNVIDVCPVGALTDKTFRFKNRVWFTKPVDAHRDCPTCSGKVTLWYKGEEVIRVTARKDEFGEVEEFICNTCRFDQKKTSDWILDEPTEIDSQSVISANHYELFNPPKVVKENPILQQQNREQLARTEKLK
;
A
#
# COMPACT_ATOMS: atom_id res chain seq x y z
N MET A 1 -4.35 34.54 23.79
CA MET A 1 -4.67 33.10 23.77
C MET A 1 -3.42 32.40 24.26
N ALA A 2 -3.47 31.83 25.46
CA ALA A 2 -2.31 31.17 26.07
C ALA A 2 -1.85 30.02 25.16
N GLU A 3 -0.56 30.01 24.84
CA GLU A 3 0.12 28.90 24.18
C GLU A 3 -0.17 27.65 25.02
N ALA A 4 -0.87 26.68 24.44
CA ALA A 4 -1.04 25.39 25.09
C ALA A 4 0.36 24.78 25.23
N GLU A 5 0.84 24.59 26.46
CA GLU A 5 2.05 23.82 26.71
C GLU A 5 1.93 22.48 25.96
N ASP A 6 2.89 22.22 25.08
CA ASP A 6 2.95 21.02 24.26
C ASP A 6 3.35 19.85 25.17
N VAL A 7 2.39 19.35 25.97
CA VAL A 7 2.59 18.24 26.89
C VAL A 7 2.99 17.02 26.06
N LYS A 8 4.22 16.53 26.21
CA LYS A 8 4.70 15.31 25.56
C LYS A 8 4.71 14.15 26.56
N PHE A 9 4.32 12.97 26.10
CA PHE A 9 4.44 11.73 26.86
C PHE A 9 5.75 11.05 26.52
N LYS A 10 6.49 10.62 27.54
CA LYS A 10 7.71 9.84 27.38
C LYS A 10 7.38 8.36 27.39
N VAL A 11 7.73 7.67 26.31
CA VAL A 11 7.45 6.24 26.09
C VAL A 11 8.75 5.54 25.76
N THR A 12 8.92 4.30 26.19
CA THR A 12 10.07 3.48 25.82
C THR A 12 9.59 2.30 24.97
N ILE A 13 10.12 2.13 23.77
CA ILE A 13 9.80 1.02 22.87
C ILE A 13 11.08 0.23 22.59
N ASP A 14 11.12 -1.04 22.98
CA ASP A 14 12.30 -1.91 22.87
C ASP A 14 13.59 -1.28 23.44
N GLY A 15 13.45 -0.53 24.54
CA GLY A 15 14.56 0.16 25.21
C GLY A 15 14.91 1.54 24.63
N ILE A 16 14.29 1.96 23.52
CA ILE A 16 14.50 3.26 22.91
C ILE A 16 13.45 4.26 23.43
N PRO A 17 13.85 5.36 24.09
CA PRO A 17 12.93 6.39 24.53
C PRO A 17 12.47 7.26 23.35
N VAL A 18 11.18 7.59 23.33
CA VAL A 18 10.55 8.49 22.36
C VAL A 18 9.57 9.42 23.07
N GLU A 19 9.49 10.67 22.62
CA GLU A 19 8.56 11.66 23.14
C GLU A 19 7.49 11.95 22.10
N VAL A 20 6.22 11.73 22.47
CA VAL A 20 5.09 11.83 21.55
C VAL A 20 3.95 12.64 22.13
N ALA A 21 3.14 13.24 21.24
CA ALA A 21 1.94 13.94 21.65
C ALA A 21 0.90 12.96 22.26
N PRO A 22 0.12 13.39 23.27
CA PRO A 22 -1.01 12.64 23.81
C PRO A 22 -1.98 12.22 22.70
N GLY A 23 -2.50 10.99 22.79
CA GLY A 23 -3.40 10.44 21.78
C GLY A 23 -2.69 9.73 20.62
N THR A 24 -1.37 9.83 20.51
CA THR A 24 -0.58 9.03 19.56
C THR A 24 -0.70 7.54 19.90
N THR A 25 -0.87 6.69 18.89
CA THR A 25 -0.90 5.23 19.05
C THR A 25 0.51 4.67 19.25
N ILE A 26 0.62 3.50 19.88
CA ILE A 26 1.92 2.84 20.05
C ILE A 26 2.61 2.60 18.69
N LEU A 27 1.84 2.23 17.65
CA LEU A 27 2.37 2.04 16.30
C LEU A 27 2.97 3.33 15.73
N ASN A 28 2.24 4.45 15.85
CA ASN A 28 2.74 5.74 15.34
C ASN A 28 3.91 6.27 16.16
N ALA A 29 3.96 5.98 17.46
CA ALA A 29 5.13 6.29 18.29
C ALA A 29 6.36 5.48 17.82
N ALA A 30 6.19 4.19 17.51
CA ALA A 30 7.25 3.37 16.95
C ALA A 30 7.72 3.87 15.56
N ARG A 31 6.80 4.37 14.73
CA ARG A 31 7.14 4.97 13.42
C ARG A 31 8.06 6.18 13.52
N GLN A 32 8.00 6.97 14.60
CA GLN A 32 8.92 8.08 14.82
C GLN A 32 10.35 7.64 15.14
N ILE A 33 10.52 6.39 15.60
CA ILE A 33 11.84 5.78 15.81
C ILE A 33 12.36 5.18 14.49
N GLY A 34 11.49 4.46 13.77
CA GLY A 34 11.80 3.83 12.50
C GLY A 34 12.46 2.44 12.62
N GLY A 35 12.76 1.84 11.47
CA GLY A 35 13.42 0.53 11.36
C GLY A 35 12.61 -0.64 11.91
N ASP A 36 13.30 -1.68 12.36
CA ASP A 36 12.73 -2.96 12.83
C ASP A 36 11.85 -2.82 14.09
N ILE A 37 11.92 -1.67 14.77
CA ILE A 37 11.11 -1.38 15.96
C ILE A 37 9.64 -1.17 15.59
N VAL A 38 9.35 -0.78 14.35
CA VAL A 38 7.98 -0.54 13.88
C VAL A 38 7.21 -1.86 13.79
N PRO A 39 6.13 -2.07 14.57
CA PRO A 39 5.37 -3.30 14.46
C PRO A 39 4.71 -3.43 13.07
N PRO A 40 4.77 -4.60 12.42
CA PRO A 40 4.14 -4.82 11.12
C PRO A 40 2.62 -4.68 11.19
N ALA A 41 2.01 -4.07 10.18
CA ALA A 41 0.56 -3.84 10.15
C ALA A 41 -0.04 -4.00 8.75
N MET A 42 -1.03 -4.89 8.63
CA MET A 42 -1.72 -5.17 7.36
C MET A 42 -3.01 -4.38 7.15
N CYS A 43 -3.72 -4.03 8.24
CA CYS A 43 -5.02 -3.33 8.14
C CYS A 43 -4.98 -1.86 8.54
N TYR A 44 -3.95 -1.45 9.29
CA TYR A 44 -3.78 -0.05 9.66
C TYR A 44 -3.24 0.73 8.47
N TYR A 45 -3.69 1.97 8.29
CA TYR A 45 -3.25 2.86 7.23
C TYR A 45 -3.44 4.30 7.71
N SER A 46 -2.37 5.09 7.81
CA SER A 46 -2.41 6.40 8.50
C SER A 46 -3.42 7.37 7.89
N LYS A 47 -3.51 7.40 6.55
CA LYS A 47 -4.46 8.26 5.81
C LYS A 47 -5.91 7.78 5.84
N LEU A 48 -6.18 6.56 6.34
CA LEU A 48 -7.52 6.03 6.45
C LEU A 48 -7.98 6.08 7.90
N GLU A 49 -8.78 7.10 8.22
CA GLU A 49 -9.24 7.32 9.59
C GLU A 49 -10.03 6.10 10.10
N GLY A 50 -9.76 5.70 11.34
CA GLY A 50 -10.45 4.56 11.95
C GLY A 50 -9.99 3.19 11.44
N SER A 51 -9.08 3.12 10.47
CA SER A 51 -8.45 1.86 10.05
C SER A 51 -7.61 1.24 11.20
N GLY A 52 -7.31 -0.06 11.07
CA GLY A 52 -6.60 -0.80 12.12
C GLY A 52 -7.47 -1.69 12.99
N GLY A 53 -6.81 -2.50 13.82
CA GLY A 53 -7.46 -3.40 14.80
C GLY A 53 -8.12 -4.66 14.24
N LYS A 54 -7.97 -4.94 12.93
CA LYS A 54 -8.57 -6.13 12.28
C LYS A 54 -7.59 -7.30 12.17
N CYS A 55 -6.39 -7.08 11.60
CA CYS A 55 -5.43 -8.15 11.27
C CYS A 55 -4.65 -8.72 12.48
N ARG A 56 -4.50 -7.96 13.56
CA ARG A 56 -3.72 -8.33 14.76
C ARG A 56 -2.23 -8.63 14.52
N THR A 57 -1.67 -8.27 13.36
CA THR A 57 -0.22 -8.42 13.10
C THR A 57 0.65 -7.54 13.99
N CYS A 58 0.13 -6.37 14.37
CA CYS A 58 0.83 -5.34 15.15
C CYS A 58 0.71 -5.55 16.67
N LEU A 59 0.54 -6.80 17.13
CA LEU A 59 0.49 -7.08 18.56
C LEU A 59 1.83 -6.74 19.21
N VAL A 60 1.78 -6.12 20.39
CA VAL A 60 2.94 -5.76 21.22
C VAL A 60 2.64 -6.03 22.68
N LYS A 61 3.68 -6.16 23.50
CA LYS A 61 3.57 -6.35 24.94
C LYS A 61 3.82 -5.03 25.66
N VAL A 62 2.92 -4.65 26.57
CA VAL A 62 3.11 -3.47 27.42
C VAL A 62 3.61 -3.97 28.78
N SER A 63 4.91 -3.82 29.04
CA SER A 63 5.56 -4.26 30.28
C SER A 63 5.30 -3.31 31.45
N LYS A 64 5.09 -2.03 31.17
CA LYS A 64 4.71 -0.99 32.14
C LYS A 64 3.62 -0.12 31.53
N GLY A 65 2.47 -0.02 32.18
CA GLY A 65 1.31 0.72 31.66
C GLY A 65 1.56 2.23 31.54
N SER A 66 1.97 2.86 32.64
CA SER A 66 2.29 4.29 32.75
C SER A 66 3.04 4.59 34.06
N GLU A 67 3.50 5.81 34.29
CA GLU A 67 3.98 6.22 35.62
C GLU A 67 2.87 6.23 36.68
N LYS A 68 1.63 6.57 36.28
CA LYS A 68 0.49 6.63 37.21
C LYS A 68 -0.01 5.25 37.62
N ASP A 69 0.01 4.32 36.67
CA ASP A 69 -0.35 2.92 36.86
C ASP A 69 0.71 2.04 36.17
N PRO A 70 1.72 1.57 36.92
CA PRO A 70 2.84 0.82 36.35
C PRO A 70 2.48 -0.63 36.02
N ARG A 71 1.23 -1.08 36.30
CA ARG A 71 0.85 -2.47 36.08
C ARG A 71 1.00 -2.82 34.59
N PRO A 72 1.59 -3.99 34.27
CA PRO A 72 1.65 -4.47 32.90
C PRO A 72 0.24 -4.77 32.38
N MET A 73 0.06 -4.64 31.08
CA MET A 73 -1.18 -5.13 30.47
C MET A 73 -1.15 -6.66 30.43
N PRO A 74 -2.23 -7.34 30.85
CA PRO A 74 -2.23 -8.81 31.00
C PRO A 74 -2.24 -9.57 29.68
N LYS A 75 -2.54 -8.90 28.56
CA LYS A 75 -2.59 -9.47 27.22
C LYS A 75 -1.80 -8.58 26.26
N LEU A 76 -1.30 -9.18 25.19
CA LEU A 76 -0.78 -8.43 24.05
C LEU A 76 -1.87 -7.50 23.50
N VAL A 77 -1.46 -6.28 23.16
CA VAL A 77 -2.37 -5.24 22.66
C VAL A 77 -2.02 -4.86 21.24
N ALA A 78 -3.03 -4.42 20.48
CA ALA A 78 -2.83 -3.98 19.11
C ALA A 78 -2.26 -2.56 19.09
N SER A 79 -0.98 -2.41 18.72
CA SER A 79 -0.27 -1.13 18.74
C SER A 79 -0.93 -0.04 17.89
N CYS A 80 -1.62 -0.41 16.80
CA CYS A 80 -2.30 0.53 15.90
C CYS A 80 -3.55 1.20 16.50
N ARG A 81 -4.10 0.70 17.61
CA ARG A 81 -5.31 1.24 18.25
C ARG A 81 -5.10 1.64 19.71
N THR A 82 -4.11 1.06 20.38
CA THR A 82 -3.77 1.43 21.74
C THR A 82 -2.98 2.74 21.74
N THR A 83 -3.49 3.75 22.44
CA THR A 83 -2.80 5.03 22.64
C THR A 83 -1.71 4.89 23.70
N VAL A 84 -0.63 5.63 23.53
CA VAL A 84 0.44 5.71 24.51
C VAL A 84 0.00 6.42 25.79
N MET A 85 0.65 6.11 26.89
CA MET A 85 0.54 6.82 28.17
C MET A 85 1.93 7.24 28.63
N ASP A 86 2.00 8.28 29.45
CA ASP A 86 3.27 8.77 29.97
C ASP A 86 3.96 7.74 30.87
N GLY A 87 5.23 7.45 30.60
CA GLY A 87 6.02 6.39 31.24
C GLY A 87 5.69 4.97 30.78
N MET A 88 4.97 4.80 29.67
CA MET A 88 4.66 3.48 29.12
C MET A 88 5.92 2.79 28.57
N GLU A 89 6.07 1.50 28.85
CA GLU A 89 7.12 0.66 28.27
C GLU A 89 6.51 -0.45 27.41
N VAL A 90 6.98 -0.52 26.18
CA VAL A 90 6.50 -1.45 25.15
C VAL A 90 7.64 -2.33 24.68
N GLN A 91 7.38 -3.62 24.60
CA GLN A 91 8.26 -4.61 23.99
C GLN A 91 7.62 -5.12 22.71
N ASN A 92 8.31 -4.96 21.58
CA ASN A 92 7.90 -5.45 20.28
C ASN A 92 8.82 -6.60 19.83
N ILE A 93 10.02 -6.30 19.32
CA ILE A 93 10.95 -7.36 18.86
C ILE A 93 11.69 -8.04 20.01
N THR A 94 11.82 -7.35 21.15
CA THR A 94 12.52 -7.89 22.33
C THR A 94 11.71 -8.92 23.11
N SER A 95 10.42 -9.07 22.81
CA SER A 95 9.52 -9.99 23.52
C SER A 95 9.33 -11.30 22.74
N PRO A 96 9.79 -12.46 23.25
CA PRO A 96 9.56 -13.75 22.60
C PRO A 96 8.07 -14.08 22.44
N GLU A 97 7.24 -13.65 23.39
CA GLU A 97 5.79 -13.82 23.37
C GLU A 97 5.14 -13.09 22.18
N VAL A 98 5.63 -11.88 21.86
CA VAL A 98 5.13 -11.10 20.71
C VAL A 98 5.53 -11.76 19.40
N VAL A 99 6.78 -12.22 19.30
CA VAL A 99 7.28 -12.90 18.10
C VAL A 99 6.51 -14.20 17.85
N ASP A 100 6.24 -14.99 18.88
CA ASP A 100 5.44 -16.22 18.78
C ASP A 100 3.98 -15.93 18.41
N ALA A 101 3.34 -14.94 19.05
CA ALA A 101 1.99 -14.53 18.70
C ALA A 101 1.89 -14.05 17.25
N ARG A 102 2.90 -13.35 16.74
CA ARG A 102 2.94 -12.89 15.35
C ARG A 102 3.01 -14.05 14.37
N LYS A 103 3.82 -15.09 14.64
CA LYS A 103 3.84 -16.33 13.84
C LYS A 103 2.45 -16.95 13.76
N GLY A 104 1.75 -17.05 14.90
CA GLY A 104 0.37 -17.55 14.93
C GLY A 104 -0.61 -16.70 14.11
N VAL A 105 -0.49 -15.37 14.16
CA VAL A 105 -1.31 -14.48 13.33
C VAL A 105 -1.03 -14.67 11.85
N VAL A 106 0.24 -14.77 11.46
CA VAL A 106 0.64 -15.02 10.06
C VAL A 106 0.11 -16.36 9.58
N GLU A 107 0.23 -17.42 10.40
CA GLU A 107 -0.37 -18.73 10.10
C GLU A 107 -1.87 -18.57 9.84
N ILE A 108 -2.63 -17.89 10.70
CA ILE A 108 -4.07 -17.67 10.52
C ILE A 108 -4.39 -16.89 9.23
N LEU A 109 -3.60 -15.86 8.89
CA LEU A 109 -3.77 -15.12 7.64
C LEU A 109 -3.56 -16.01 6.41
N LEU A 110 -2.65 -16.99 6.51
CA LEU A 110 -2.30 -17.90 5.43
C LEU A 110 -3.17 -19.17 5.38
N ILE A 111 -3.90 -19.54 6.44
CA ILE A 111 -4.74 -20.77 6.51
C ILE A 111 -5.75 -20.85 5.36
N ASN A 112 -6.36 -19.73 4.98
CA ASN A 112 -7.36 -19.68 3.91
C ASN A 112 -6.86 -18.93 2.66
N HIS A 113 -5.59 -18.51 2.64
CA HIS A 113 -5.01 -17.81 1.49
C HIS A 113 -4.56 -18.83 0.42
N PRO A 114 -4.91 -18.65 -0.86
CA PRO A 114 -4.57 -19.59 -1.91
C PRO A 114 -3.07 -19.55 -2.22
N LEU A 115 -2.53 -20.66 -2.74
CA LEU A 115 -1.14 -20.78 -3.20
C LEU A 115 -0.95 -20.16 -4.60
N ASP A 116 -1.44 -18.94 -4.75
CA ASP A 116 -1.52 -18.23 -6.03
C ASP A 116 -0.26 -17.39 -6.31
N CYS A 117 0.74 -17.35 -5.43
CA CYS A 117 1.90 -16.47 -5.55
C CYS A 117 2.55 -16.46 -6.96
N PRO A 118 2.73 -17.60 -7.66
CA PRO A 118 3.32 -17.59 -9.01
C PRO A 118 2.47 -16.86 -10.06
N ILE A 119 1.14 -16.93 -9.93
CA ILE A 119 0.17 -16.32 -10.86
C ILE A 119 -0.35 -14.98 -10.36
N CYS A 120 -0.11 -14.62 -9.11
CA CYS A 120 -0.53 -13.36 -8.51
C CYS A 120 0.26 -12.20 -9.08
N ASP A 121 -0.43 -11.12 -9.45
CA ASP A 121 0.21 -9.93 -10.02
C ASP A 121 0.99 -9.12 -8.99
N GLN A 122 0.53 -9.16 -7.73
CA GLN A 122 1.16 -8.50 -6.58
C GLN A 122 2.46 -9.18 -6.12
N ALA A 123 2.84 -10.32 -6.70
CA ALA A 123 4.07 -11.02 -6.31
C ALA A 123 5.29 -10.08 -6.43
N GLY A 124 6.10 -10.01 -5.38
CA GLY A 124 7.25 -9.10 -5.29
C GLY A 124 6.95 -7.70 -4.76
N GLU A 125 5.68 -7.34 -4.61
CA GLU A 125 5.22 -6.12 -3.92
C GLU A 125 4.06 -6.42 -2.96
N CYS A 126 3.97 -7.68 -2.50
CA CYS A 126 2.89 -8.18 -1.66
C CYS A 126 3.31 -8.11 -0.19
N LYS A 127 2.66 -7.24 0.59
CA LYS A 127 2.96 -7.10 2.02
C LYS A 127 2.71 -8.38 2.82
N LEU A 128 1.80 -9.25 2.37
CA LEU A 128 1.59 -10.56 3.02
C LEU A 128 2.73 -11.54 2.74
N GLN A 129 3.35 -11.44 1.56
CA GLN A 129 4.51 -12.25 1.22
C GLN A 129 5.70 -11.86 2.10
N ASP A 130 6.00 -10.56 2.18
CA ASP A 130 7.08 -10.02 3.01
C ASP A 130 6.83 -10.36 4.49
N LEU A 131 5.61 -10.16 4.97
CA LEU A 131 5.21 -10.53 6.33
C LEU A 131 5.38 -12.03 6.61
N GLY A 132 5.03 -12.87 5.64
CA GLY A 132 5.19 -14.32 5.74
C GLY A 132 6.66 -14.72 5.83
N TYR A 133 7.52 -14.06 5.06
CA TYR A 133 8.96 -14.31 5.04
C TYR A 133 9.64 -13.87 6.35
N GLU A 134 9.34 -12.67 6.84
CA GLU A 134 9.99 -12.07 8.02
C GLU A 134 9.48 -12.64 9.36
N HIS A 135 8.19 -12.96 9.42
CA HIS A 135 7.51 -13.25 10.68
C HIS A 135 6.67 -14.53 10.69
N GLY A 136 6.61 -15.24 9.56
CA GLY A 136 5.92 -16.51 9.46
C GLY A 136 6.75 -17.72 9.91
N SER A 137 6.13 -18.89 9.79
CA SER A 137 6.79 -20.19 9.91
C SER A 137 7.13 -20.70 8.51
N ALA A 138 8.22 -21.44 8.36
CA ALA A 138 8.62 -22.03 7.08
C ALA A 138 7.64 -23.11 6.60
N ASP A 139 7.06 -23.86 7.53
CA ASP A 139 6.12 -24.95 7.25
C ASP A 139 4.68 -24.57 7.62
N THR A 140 3.72 -25.16 6.90
CA THR A 140 2.30 -25.11 7.25
C THR A 140 1.86 -26.41 7.90
N ARG A 141 1.03 -26.33 8.94
CA ARG A 141 0.38 -27.49 9.57
C ARG A 141 -1.07 -27.67 9.08
N TYR A 142 -1.54 -26.77 8.25
CA TYR A 142 -2.90 -26.78 7.74
C TYR A 142 -3.02 -27.68 6.51
N GLU A 143 -3.81 -28.75 6.64
CA GLU A 143 -4.00 -29.79 5.62
C GLU A 143 -5.45 -29.87 5.10
N PHE A 144 -6.33 -28.97 5.56
CA PHE A 144 -7.75 -28.98 5.19
C PHE A 144 -8.01 -28.17 3.92
N ASP A 145 -9.20 -28.38 3.35
CA ASP A 145 -9.67 -27.59 2.21
C ASP A 145 -9.81 -26.11 2.59
N ARG A 146 -9.24 -25.27 1.74
CA ARG A 146 -9.32 -23.81 1.89
C ARG A 146 -10.68 -23.33 1.41
N ARG A 147 -11.21 -22.30 2.06
CA ARG A 147 -12.44 -21.64 1.58
C ARG A 147 -12.24 -21.08 0.17
N THR A 148 -13.32 -21.10 -0.61
CA THR A 148 -13.37 -20.49 -1.93
C THR A 148 -14.59 -19.60 -2.06
N PHE A 149 -14.47 -18.57 -2.89
CA PHE A 149 -15.51 -17.61 -3.20
C PHE A 149 -15.73 -17.56 -4.70
N GLU A 150 -16.96 -17.23 -5.10
CA GLU A 150 -17.29 -16.99 -6.49
C GLU A 150 -16.61 -15.72 -7.02
N GLN A 151 -16.29 -15.72 -8.31
CA GLN A 151 -15.68 -14.56 -8.93
C GLN A 151 -16.74 -13.51 -9.23
N ILE A 152 -16.49 -12.29 -8.78
CA ILE A 152 -17.36 -11.15 -8.99
C ILE A 152 -16.63 -10.15 -9.88
N ASP A 153 -17.33 -9.60 -10.86
CA ASP A 153 -16.80 -8.51 -11.68
C ASP A 153 -17.06 -7.16 -11.00
N LEU A 154 -16.00 -6.35 -10.87
CA LEU A 154 -16.07 -5.01 -10.29
C LEU A 154 -16.00 -3.90 -11.34
N GLY A 155 -16.00 -4.24 -12.63
CA GLY A 155 -15.90 -3.30 -13.74
C GLY A 155 -14.65 -3.51 -14.59
N ASP A 156 -14.42 -2.64 -15.56
CA ASP A 156 -13.34 -2.74 -16.56
C ASP A 156 -11.93 -2.44 -16.01
N LYS A 157 -11.82 -1.66 -14.92
CA LYS A 157 -10.54 -1.18 -14.36
C LYS A 157 -9.99 -2.04 -13.22
N ILE A 158 -10.85 -2.58 -12.37
CA ILE A 158 -10.46 -3.26 -11.12
C ILE A 158 -10.87 -4.73 -11.20
N GLN A 159 -9.93 -5.63 -10.91
CA GLN A 159 -10.21 -7.06 -10.78
C GLN A 159 -10.15 -7.48 -9.32
N LEU A 160 -11.22 -8.14 -8.86
CA LEU A 160 -11.27 -8.81 -7.55
C LEU A 160 -10.90 -10.30 -7.68
N HIS A 161 -10.00 -10.75 -6.82
CA HIS A 161 -9.68 -12.15 -6.54
C HIS A 161 -9.91 -12.40 -5.05
N MET A 162 -11.16 -12.65 -4.69
CA MET A 162 -11.60 -12.66 -3.29
C MET A 162 -10.90 -13.72 -2.44
N ASN A 163 -10.54 -14.87 -3.02
CA ASN A 163 -9.77 -15.91 -2.32
C ASN A 163 -8.45 -15.37 -1.73
N ARG A 164 -7.83 -14.38 -2.36
CA ARG A 164 -6.57 -13.76 -1.89
C ARG A 164 -6.78 -12.73 -0.78
N CYS A 165 -8.02 -12.31 -0.52
CA CYS A 165 -8.32 -11.24 0.43
C CYS A 165 -8.20 -11.73 1.88
N ILE A 166 -7.49 -10.95 2.69
CA ILE A 166 -7.31 -11.17 4.13
C ILE A 166 -8.30 -10.37 5.00
N LEU A 167 -9.34 -9.77 4.40
CA LEU A 167 -10.37 -8.99 5.09
C LEU A 167 -9.80 -7.86 5.97
N CYS A 168 -8.78 -7.16 5.48
CA CYS A 168 -8.16 -6.04 6.20
C CYS A 168 -9.03 -4.76 6.22
N TYR A 169 -10.07 -4.70 5.38
CA TYR A 169 -11.02 -3.60 5.20
C TYR A 169 -10.46 -2.29 4.63
N ARG A 170 -9.17 -2.20 4.27
CA ARG A 170 -8.60 -0.96 3.69
C ARG A 170 -9.37 -0.46 2.47
N CYS A 171 -9.76 -1.36 1.55
CA CYS A 171 -10.57 -1.01 0.38
C CYS A 171 -11.93 -0.37 0.75
N VAL A 172 -12.56 -0.88 1.80
CA VAL A 172 -13.86 -0.40 2.29
C VAL A 172 -13.72 0.98 2.93
N TYR A 173 -12.65 1.21 3.70
CA TYR A 173 -12.36 2.52 4.30
C TYR A 173 -12.04 3.56 3.23
N VAL A 174 -11.14 3.26 2.28
CA VAL A 174 -10.78 4.23 1.23
C VAL A 174 -12.00 4.57 0.37
N ALA A 175 -12.81 3.58 0.00
CA ALA A 175 -14.02 3.85 -0.79
C ALA A 175 -15.04 4.70 0.00
N ASN A 176 -15.22 4.45 1.30
CA ASN A 176 -16.11 5.27 2.13
C ASN A 176 -15.62 6.72 2.33
N GLN A 177 -14.30 6.92 2.42
CA GLN A 177 -13.72 8.21 2.77
C GLN A 177 -13.40 9.07 1.54
N LEU A 178 -13.12 8.43 0.41
CA LEU A 178 -12.67 9.10 -0.81
C LEU A 178 -13.77 9.17 -1.89
N THR A 179 -14.82 8.37 -1.79
CA THR A 179 -15.91 8.35 -2.79
C THR A 179 -17.28 8.48 -2.12
N ASP A 180 -18.19 9.25 -2.74
CA ASP A 180 -19.50 9.55 -2.17
C ASP A 180 -20.45 8.34 -2.12
N GLN A 181 -20.24 7.34 -3.00
CA GLN A 181 -21.11 6.17 -3.12
C GLN A 181 -20.31 4.87 -3.17
N ARG A 182 -20.01 4.30 -2.00
CA ARG A 182 -19.36 2.99 -1.92
C ARG A 182 -20.32 1.89 -2.38
N VAL A 183 -19.94 1.17 -3.44
CA VAL A 183 -20.73 0.06 -4.00
C VAL A 183 -20.37 -1.33 -3.45
N HIS A 184 -19.13 -1.53 -2.96
CA HIS A 184 -18.66 -2.81 -2.41
C HIS A 184 -18.59 -2.74 -0.88
N GLY A 185 -18.80 -3.87 -0.21
CA GLY A 185 -18.80 -3.94 1.24
C GLY A 185 -18.36 -5.30 1.74
N ILE A 186 -18.59 -5.54 3.02
CA ILE A 186 -18.29 -6.82 3.65
C ILE A 186 -19.63 -7.54 3.78
N LEU A 187 -19.76 -8.67 3.09
CA LEU A 187 -20.92 -9.54 3.17
C LEU A 187 -20.58 -10.78 3.98
N GLY A 188 -21.60 -11.46 4.51
CA GLY A 188 -21.44 -12.66 5.31
C GLY A 188 -20.91 -12.39 6.74
N ARG A 189 -20.47 -13.46 7.41
CA ARG A 189 -19.94 -13.42 8.77
C ARG A 189 -18.95 -14.57 8.99
N GLY A 190 -17.93 -14.32 9.82
CA GLY A 190 -16.94 -15.34 10.18
C GLY A 190 -16.01 -15.65 9.00
N ASP A 191 -15.69 -16.93 8.83
CA ASP A 191 -14.88 -17.45 7.72
C ASP A 191 -15.59 -17.38 6.36
N HIS A 192 -16.91 -17.16 6.33
CA HIS A 192 -17.68 -16.92 5.11
C HIS A 192 -17.76 -15.42 4.73
N SER A 193 -17.03 -14.55 5.45
CA SER A 193 -17.04 -13.13 5.14
C SER A 193 -16.28 -12.84 3.85
N GLU A 194 -16.85 -12.00 2.99
CA GLU A 194 -16.24 -11.60 1.73
C GLU A 194 -16.38 -10.12 1.41
N ILE A 195 -15.43 -9.61 0.60
CA ILE A 195 -15.59 -8.31 -0.04
C ILE A 195 -16.37 -8.54 -1.33
N SER A 196 -17.55 -7.94 -1.42
CA SER A 196 -18.47 -8.19 -2.51
C SER A 196 -19.40 -6.98 -2.73
N THR A 197 -20.05 -6.92 -3.88
CA THR A 197 -21.11 -5.96 -4.22
C THR A 197 -22.45 -6.67 -4.02
N TYR A 198 -23.35 -6.13 -3.19
CA TYR A 198 -24.61 -6.81 -2.83
C TYR A 198 -25.55 -7.01 -4.04
N ILE A 199 -25.51 -6.06 -4.96
CA ILE A 199 -26.07 -6.12 -6.32
C ILE A 199 -24.83 -5.98 -7.21
N GLU A 200 -24.75 -6.67 -8.36
CA GLU A 200 -23.64 -6.67 -9.34
C GLU A 200 -23.37 -5.27 -9.95
N ASN A 201 -23.07 -4.32 -9.08
CA ASN A 201 -22.80 -2.94 -9.36
C ASN A 201 -21.30 -2.82 -9.65
N ILE A 202 -21.00 -2.11 -10.72
CA ILE A 202 -19.64 -1.77 -11.10
C ILE A 202 -19.12 -0.66 -10.20
N ILE A 203 -17.83 -0.68 -9.86
CA ILE A 203 -17.19 0.41 -9.13
C ILE A 203 -16.87 1.56 -10.09
N ASP A 204 -17.86 2.41 -10.34
CA ASP A 204 -17.75 3.56 -11.24
C ASP A 204 -17.67 4.89 -10.49
N ASN A 205 -16.58 5.09 -9.74
CA ASN A 205 -16.28 6.35 -9.06
C ASN A 205 -14.91 6.87 -9.51
N ASP A 206 -14.73 8.19 -9.62
CA ASP A 206 -13.51 8.82 -10.15
C ASP A 206 -12.22 8.52 -9.36
N PHE A 207 -12.32 8.06 -8.12
CA PHE A 207 -11.18 7.71 -7.27
C PHE A 207 -11.15 6.23 -6.87
N SER A 208 -11.99 5.39 -7.49
CA SER A 208 -12.12 3.97 -7.13
C SER A 208 -10.82 3.17 -7.28
N GLY A 209 -9.94 3.53 -8.20
CA GLY A 209 -8.68 2.83 -8.45
C GLY A 209 -7.72 2.83 -7.26
N ASN A 210 -7.89 3.75 -6.28
CA ASN A 210 -7.07 3.78 -5.08
C ASN A 210 -7.30 2.57 -4.15
N VAL A 211 -8.38 1.80 -4.35
CA VAL A 211 -8.56 0.52 -3.63
C VAL A 211 -7.45 -0.48 -3.94
N ILE A 212 -6.81 -0.37 -5.11
CA ILE A 212 -5.69 -1.23 -5.53
C ILE A 212 -4.45 -0.88 -4.70
N ASP A 213 -4.11 0.41 -4.59
CA ASP A 213 -2.88 0.85 -3.89
C ASP A 213 -2.92 0.60 -2.38
N VAL A 214 -4.11 0.69 -1.76
CA VAL A 214 -4.25 0.43 -0.32
C VAL A 214 -4.29 -1.06 0.00
N CYS A 215 -4.57 -1.92 -0.99
CA CYS A 215 -4.71 -3.37 -0.78
C CYS A 215 -3.33 -3.98 -0.49
N PRO A 216 -3.13 -4.61 0.69
CA PRO A 216 -1.83 -5.17 1.06
C PRO A 216 -1.53 -6.52 0.37
N VAL A 217 -2.48 -7.05 -0.40
CA VAL A 217 -2.46 -8.37 -1.04
C VAL A 217 -2.99 -8.26 -2.48
N GLY A 218 -2.71 -9.25 -3.32
CA GLY A 218 -3.19 -9.27 -4.72
C GLY A 218 -4.67 -9.62 -4.91
N ALA A 219 -5.53 -9.21 -3.97
CA ALA A 219 -6.98 -9.40 -4.06
C ALA A 219 -7.65 -8.36 -4.97
N LEU A 220 -7.18 -7.12 -4.95
CA LEU A 220 -7.65 -6.05 -5.83
C LEU A 220 -6.49 -5.63 -6.72
N THR A 221 -6.62 -5.85 -8.02
CA THR A 221 -5.53 -5.62 -8.99
C THR A 221 -6.00 -4.78 -10.16
N ASP A 222 -5.09 -4.02 -10.76
CA ASP A 222 -5.32 -3.21 -11.96
C ASP A 222 -5.50 -4.10 -13.20
N LYS A 223 -6.69 -4.14 -13.80
CA LYS A 223 -6.97 -4.90 -15.04
C LYS A 223 -6.11 -4.43 -16.22
N THR A 224 -5.70 -3.17 -16.24
CA THR A 224 -4.93 -2.57 -17.33
C THR A 224 -3.43 -2.90 -17.27
N PHE A 225 -2.93 -3.36 -16.12
CA PHE A 225 -1.54 -3.77 -15.90
C PHE A 225 -1.38 -5.28 -15.74
N ARG A 226 -2.40 -5.95 -15.20
CA ARG A 226 -2.41 -7.37 -14.88
C ARG A 226 -1.72 -8.22 -15.93
N PHE A 227 -0.72 -8.98 -15.51
CA PHE A 227 0.05 -9.94 -16.33
C PHE A 227 0.88 -9.35 -17.48
N LYS A 228 0.98 -8.02 -17.61
CA LYS A 228 1.87 -7.40 -18.61
C LYS A 228 3.34 -7.50 -18.22
N ASN A 229 3.64 -7.41 -16.92
CA ASN A 229 5.00 -7.54 -16.40
C ASN A 229 4.99 -7.88 -14.91
N ARG A 230 6.16 -8.27 -14.38
CA ARG A 230 6.41 -8.33 -12.94
C ARG A 230 7.16 -7.08 -12.49
N VAL A 231 6.95 -6.68 -11.24
CA VAL A 231 7.48 -5.41 -10.70
C VAL A 231 9.01 -5.36 -10.65
N TRP A 232 9.68 -6.48 -10.45
CA TRP A 232 11.15 -6.55 -10.51
C TRP A 232 11.73 -6.41 -11.92
N PHE A 233 10.90 -6.32 -12.96
CA PHE A 233 11.33 -5.97 -14.33
C PHE A 233 10.94 -4.54 -14.74
N THR A 234 10.43 -3.75 -13.80
CA THR A 234 9.99 -2.38 -14.07
C THR A 234 10.96 -1.37 -13.50
N LYS A 235 10.92 -0.15 -14.04
CA LYS A 235 11.70 0.99 -13.57
C LYS A 235 10.75 2.06 -13.05
N PRO A 236 10.52 2.15 -11.73
CA PRO A 236 9.65 3.17 -11.16
C PRO A 236 10.33 4.54 -11.22
N VAL A 237 9.59 5.54 -11.68
CA VAL A 237 10.03 6.94 -11.79
C VAL A 237 8.93 7.82 -11.21
N ASP A 238 9.29 8.68 -10.27
CA ASP A 238 8.39 9.66 -9.73
C ASP A 238 8.17 10.78 -10.75
N ALA A 239 6.91 11.11 -10.96
CA ALA A 239 6.51 12.11 -11.93
C ALA A 239 5.30 12.88 -11.42
N HIS A 240 5.05 14.05 -12.01
CA HIS A 240 3.86 14.82 -11.69
C HIS A 240 3.25 15.46 -12.94
N ARG A 241 2.01 15.90 -12.82
CA ARG A 241 1.31 16.73 -13.81
C ARG A 241 0.35 17.67 -13.11
N ASP A 242 -0.04 18.72 -13.83
CA ASP A 242 -1.17 19.54 -13.41
C ASP A 242 -2.48 18.78 -13.73
N CYS A 243 -3.17 18.34 -12.68
CA CYS A 243 -4.43 17.60 -12.78
C CYS A 243 -5.53 18.42 -12.09
N PRO A 244 -6.68 18.67 -12.76
CA PRO A 244 -7.74 19.48 -12.16
C PRO A 244 -8.46 18.77 -10.99
N THR A 245 -8.32 17.44 -10.87
CA THR A 245 -9.12 16.63 -9.93
C THR A 245 -8.32 16.04 -8.78
N CYS A 246 -6.99 15.90 -8.89
CA CYS A 246 -6.16 15.29 -7.84
C CYS A 246 -4.78 15.97 -7.79
N SER A 247 -3.90 15.54 -6.88
CA SER A 247 -2.58 16.16 -6.74
C SER A 247 -1.67 15.98 -7.96
N GLY A 248 -1.97 15.00 -8.81
CA GLY A 248 -1.20 14.73 -10.02
C GLY A 248 0.20 14.16 -9.76
N LYS A 249 0.60 13.91 -8.51
CA LYS A 249 1.86 13.25 -8.15
C LYS A 249 1.71 11.73 -8.21
N VAL A 250 2.55 11.08 -9.00
CA VAL A 250 2.48 9.64 -9.26
C VAL A 250 3.86 9.01 -9.29
N THR A 251 3.87 7.68 -9.27
CA THR A 251 4.98 6.84 -9.68
C THR A 251 4.61 6.13 -10.99
N LEU A 252 5.40 6.37 -12.02
CA LEU A 252 5.29 5.74 -13.34
C LEU A 252 6.15 4.48 -13.37
N TRP A 253 5.54 3.35 -13.74
CA TRP A 253 6.23 2.08 -13.84
C TRP A 253 6.58 1.79 -15.30
N TYR A 254 7.85 1.93 -15.64
CA TYR A 254 8.34 1.73 -17.01
C TYR A 254 8.72 0.29 -17.31
N LYS A 255 8.51 -0.13 -18.57
CA LYS A 255 9.18 -1.28 -19.20
C LYS A 255 9.69 -0.84 -20.56
N GLY A 256 11.01 -0.73 -20.71
CA GLY A 256 11.59 -0.07 -21.88
C GLY A 256 11.21 1.42 -21.88
N GLU A 257 10.56 1.88 -22.95
CA GLU A 257 10.11 3.28 -23.12
C GLU A 257 8.64 3.50 -22.74
N GLU A 258 7.89 2.43 -22.47
CA GLU A 258 6.45 2.47 -22.22
C GLU A 258 6.14 2.50 -20.71
N VAL A 259 5.18 3.37 -20.32
CA VAL A 259 4.57 3.33 -18.98
C VAL A 259 3.47 2.27 -18.99
N ILE A 260 3.68 1.19 -18.24
CA ILE A 260 2.72 0.09 -18.20
C ILE A 260 1.73 0.22 -17.03
N ARG A 261 2.11 0.94 -15.97
CA ARG A 261 1.31 1.17 -14.77
C ARG A 261 1.61 2.54 -14.17
N VAL A 262 0.59 3.16 -13.58
CA VAL A 262 0.70 4.40 -12.81
C VAL A 262 0.10 4.15 -11.43
N THR A 263 0.84 4.49 -10.37
CA THR A 263 0.36 4.39 -8.98
C THR A 263 0.51 5.73 -8.28
N ALA A 264 -0.18 5.92 -7.16
CA ALA A 264 0.12 7.05 -6.29
C ALA A 264 1.51 6.86 -5.65
N ARG A 265 2.17 7.96 -5.30
CA ARG A 265 3.43 7.92 -4.54
C ARG A 265 3.18 7.38 -3.15
N LYS A 266 4.17 6.67 -2.62
CA LYS A 266 4.10 6.03 -1.31
C LYS A 266 5.19 6.55 -0.40
N ASP A 267 4.87 6.64 0.89
CA ASP A 267 5.81 6.94 1.95
C ASP A 267 6.68 5.71 2.30
N GLU A 268 7.60 5.90 3.25
CA GLU A 268 8.48 4.86 3.79
C GLU A 268 7.74 3.64 4.37
N PHE A 269 6.47 3.78 4.76
CA PHE A 269 5.64 2.69 5.28
C PHE A 269 4.81 2.01 4.17
N GLY A 270 4.99 2.41 2.92
CA GLY A 270 4.24 1.92 1.77
C GLY A 270 2.78 2.39 1.75
N GLU A 271 2.47 3.49 2.45
CA GLU A 271 1.17 4.14 2.44
C GLU A 271 1.18 5.30 1.43
N VAL A 272 0.04 5.57 0.80
CA VAL A 272 -0.08 6.59 -0.22
C VAL A 272 0.02 7.96 0.43
N GLU A 273 0.88 8.82 -0.10
CA GLU A 273 1.03 10.19 0.39
C GLU A 273 -0.21 11.02 0.07
N GLU A 274 -0.63 10.98 -1.20
CA GLU A 274 -1.77 11.70 -1.78
C GLU A 274 -2.47 10.79 -2.79
N PHE A 275 -3.80 10.70 -2.72
CA PHE A 275 -4.59 9.86 -3.63
C PHE A 275 -4.73 10.50 -5.03
N ILE A 276 -4.85 9.65 -6.06
CA ILE A 276 -4.92 10.07 -7.46
C ILE A 276 -6.25 9.68 -8.10
N CYS A 277 -6.71 10.46 -9.09
CA CYS A 277 -7.92 10.11 -9.83
C CYS A 277 -7.68 8.97 -10.82
N ASN A 278 -8.77 8.32 -11.24
CA ASN A 278 -8.78 7.23 -12.20
C ASN A 278 -8.23 7.65 -13.56
N THR A 279 -8.41 8.90 -13.98
CA THR A 279 -7.84 9.41 -15.23
C THR A 279 -6.31 9.37 -15.20
N CYS A 280 -5.70 9.92 -14.14
CA CYS A 280 -4.26 9.85 -13.94
C CYS A 280 -3.75 8.40 -13.89
N ARG A 281 -4.49 7.50 -13.23
CA ARG A 281 -4.09 6.10 -13.05
C ARG A 281 -4.20 5.25 -14.31
N PHE A 282 -5.34 5.31 -15.01
CA PHE A 282 -5.69 4.35 -16.06
C PHE A 282 -5.53 4.92 -17.47
N ASP A 283 -5.81 6.21 -17.66
CA ASP A 283 -5.91 6.80 -19.00
C ASP A 283 -4.58 7.45 -19.44
N GLN A 284 -3.81 8.00 -18.49
CA GLN A 284 -2.62 8.81 -18.76
C GLN A 284 -1.34 7.97 -18.69
N LYS A 285 -1.10 7.18 -19.73
CA LYS A 285 0.04 6.25 -19.82
C LYS A 285 1.12 6.68 -20.80
N LYS A 286 1.05 7.87 -21.41
CA LYS A 286 2.14 8.35 -22.27
C LYS A 286 3.11 9.16 -21.44
N THR A 287 4.41 8.96 -21.65
CA THR A 287 5.45 9.78 -21.00
C THR A 287 5.27 11.28 -21.27
N SER A 288 4.69 11.66 -22.41
CA SER A 288 4.37 13.05 -22.76
C SER A 288 3.37 13.72 -21.81
N ASP A 289 2.55 12.93 -21.10
CA ASP A 289 1.50 13.42 -20.20
C ASP A 289 2.06 13.85 -18.83
N TRP A 290 3.36 13.63 -18.60
CA TRP A 290 4.01 13.76 -17.29
C TRP A 290 5.30 14.57 -17.35
N ILE A 291 5.60 15.23 -16.24
CA ILE A 291 6.90 15.81 -15.94
C ILE A 291 7.62 14.81 -15.04
N LEU A 292 8.75 14.27 -15.49
CA LEU A 292 9.54 13.31 -14.72
C LEU A 292 10.40 14.06 -13.70
N ASP A 293 10.36 13.60 -12.45
CA ASP A 293 11.11 14.21 -11.35
C ASP A 293 12.41 13.47 -11.12
N GLU A 294 12.33 12.23 -10.62
CA GLU A 294 13.48 11.43 -10.24
C GLU A 294 13.13 9.93 -10.22
N PRO A 295 14.11 9.01 -10.24
CA PRO A 295 13.87 7.60 -9.96
C PRO A 295 13.22 7.46 -8.58
N THR A 296 12.17 6.65 -8.48
CA THR A 296 11.51 6.42 -7.18
C THR A 296 12.48 5.70 -6.25
N GLU A 297 12.65 6.23 -5.04
CA GLU A 297 13.40 5.56 -3.97
C GLU A 297 12.69 4.26 -3.59
N ILE A 298 13.41 3.15 -3.65
CA ILE A 298 12.88 1.84 -3.27
C ILE A 298 13.88 1.18 -2.34
N ASP A 299 13.35 0.50 -1.33
CA ASP A 299 14.14 -0.22 -0.36
C ASP A 299 15.12 -1.19 -1.05
N SER A 300 16.38 -1.11 -0.63
CA SER A 300 17.46 -2.01 -1.02
C SER A 300 17.09 -3.50 -0.89
N GLN A 301 16.25 -3.87 0.08
CA GLN A 301 15.80 -5.24 0.32
C GLN A 301 14.64 -5.66 -0.59
N SER A 302 14.00 -4.73 -1.29
CA SER A 302 12.92 -5.04 -2.21
C SER A 302 13.44 -5.75 -3.46
N VAL A 303 12.72 -6.76 -3.95
CA VAL A 303 13.04 -7.39 -5.25
C VAL A 303 12.96 -6.41 -6.43
N ILE A 304 12.30 -5.27 -6.25
CA ILE A 304 12.24 -4.21 -7.26
C ILE A 304 13.62 -3.57 -7.44
N SER A 305 14.42 -3.45 -6.37
CA SER A 305 15.75 -2.86 -6.40
C SER A 305 16.77 -3.66 -7.21
N ALA A 306 16.48 -4.92 -7.55
CA ALA A 306 17.43 -5.87 -8.16
C ALA A 306 18.12 -5.39 -9.46
N ASN A 307 17.55 -4.41 -10.17
CA ASN A 307 18.14 -3.86 -11.39
C ASN A 307 18.92 -2.54 -11.19
N HIS A 308 19.13 -2.10 -9.94
CA HIS A 308 19.93 -0.92 -9.57
C HIS A 308 19.64 0.31 -10.46
N TYR A 309 18.37 0.73 -10.54
CA TYR A 309 17.92 1.80 -11.44
C TYR A 309 18.06 3.22 -10.85
N GLU A 310 18.88 3.39 -9.82
CA GLU A 310 19.18 4.67 -9.16
C GLU A 310 19.74 5.73 -10.14
N LEU A 311 20.32 5.29 -11.26
CA LEU A 311 20.78 6.17 -12.33
C LEU A 311 19.60 6.65 -13.19
N PHE A 312 19.24 7.92 -13.05
CA PHE A 312 18.21 8.56 -13.86
C PHE A 312 18.69 8.74 -15.31
N ASN A 313 18.20 7.89 -16.21
CA ASN A 313 18.38 8.06 -17.65
C ASN A 313 17.00 7.99 -18.33
N PRO A 314 16.22 9.08 -18.27
CA PRO A 314 14.84 9.08 -18.76
C PRO A 314 14.80 8.81 -20.27
N PRO A 315 13.81 8.05 -20.75
CA PRO A 315 13.62 7.87 -22.19
C PRO A 315 13.41 9.23 -22.86
N LYS A 316 13.93 9.40 -24.08
CA LYS A 316 13.80 10.67 -24.82
C LYS A 316 12.32 10.95 -25.08
N VAL A 317 11.78 11.95 -24.39
CA VAL A 317 10.41 12.40 -24.63
C VAL A 317 10.36 13.16 -25.95
N VAL A 318 9.96 12.48 -27.02
CA VAL A 318 9.68 13.16 -28.30
C VAL A 318 8.35 13.91 -28.14
N LYS A 319 8.43 15.19 -27.75
CA LYS A 319 7.25 16.06 -27.80
C LYS A 319 6.94 16.35 -29.26
N GLU A 320 5.82 15.84 -29.75
CA GLU A 320 5.31 16.19 -31.08
C GLU A 320 5.05 17.69 -31.11
N ASN A 321 5.83 18.42 -31.90
CA ASN A 321 5.63 19.84 -32.13
C ASN A 321 4.96 20.01 -33.50
N PRO A 322 3.65 20.34 -33.56
CA PRO A 322 2.91 20.40 -34.82
C PRO A 322 3.50 21.39 -35.82
N ILE A 323 4.08 22.49 -35.33
CA ILE A 323 4.72 23.53 -36.14
C ILE A 323 5.98 22.96 -36.80
N LEU A 324 6.83 22.29 -36.02
CA LEU A 324 8.05 21.65 -36.52
C LEU A 324 7.73 20.50 -37.49
N GLN A 325 6.70 19.71 -37.22
CA GLN A 325 6.25 18.66 -38.14
C GLN A 325 5.70 19.25 -39.45
N GLN A 326 5.00 20.39 -39.39
CA GLN A 326 4.52 21.08 -40.58
C GLN A 326 5.66 21.71 -41.37
N GLN A 327 6.62 22.36 -40.71
CA GLN A 327 7.84 22.89 -41.33
C GLN A 327 8.68 21.79 -41.98
N ASN A 328 8.84 20.63 -41.31
CA ASN A 328 9.54 19.48 -41.87
C ASN A 328 8.81 18.92 -43.11
N ARG A 329 7.47 18.87 -43.10
CA ARG A 329 6.67 18.49 -44.27
C ARG A 329 6.82 19.47 -45.43
N GLU A 330 6.79 20.77 -45.16
CA GLU A 330 7.00 21.81 -46.17
C GLU A 330 8.43 21.77 -46.75
N GLN A 331 9.43 21.53 -45.91
CA GLN A 331 10.83 21.43 -46.32
C GLN A 331 11.09 20.15 -47.13
N LEU A 332 10.49 19.02 -46.74
CA LEU A 332 10.52 17.78 -47.53
C LEU A 332 9.88 18.00 -48.91
N ALA A 333 8.69 18.60 -48.97
CA ALA A 333 8.01 18.91 -50.22
C ALA A 333 8.80 19.87 -51.13
N ARG A 334 9.54 20.84 -50.56
CA ARG A 334 10.48 21.69 -51.32
C ARG A 334 11.66 20.91 -51.86
N THR A 335 12.21 19.99 -51.07
CA THR A 335 13.38 19.19 -51.44
C THR A 335 13.04 18.15 -52.52
N GLU A 336 11.84 17.57 -52.47
CA GLU A 336 11.32 16.66 -53.50
C GLU A 336 11.01 17.37 -54.82
N LYS A 337 10.59 18.64 -54.79
CA LYS A 337 10.43 19.46 -56.01
C LYS A 337 11.75 19.88 -56.67
N LEU A 338 12.86 19.76 -55.95
CA LEU A 338 14.21 20.09 -56.44
C LEU A 338 14.98 18.86 -56.94
N LYS A 339 14.42 17.65 -56.81
CA LYS A 339 14.90 16.41 -57.44
C LYS A 339 14.25 16.21 -58.80
#